data_AF-A0A2T4LNU7-F1
#
_entry.id   AF-A0A2T4LNU7-F1
#
_cell.length_a   1.000
_cell.length_b   1.000
_cell.length_c   1.000
_cell.angle_alpha   90.00
_cell.angle_beta   90.00
_cell.angle_gamma   90.00
#
_symmetry.space_group_name_H-M   'P 1'
#
loop_
_entity.id
_entity.type
_entity.pdbx_description
1 polymer ?
#
loop_
_entity_poly.entity_id
_entity_poly.type
_entity_poly.pdbx_seq_one_letter_code
_entity_poly.pdbx_strand_id
1 'polypeptide(L)'
;MKFFMTLSPAIIYPVLLAVQYFISKTGNKLLGAILPTLFVVTLIYLYVKDVLPLNIWGTVILGIIGLLFLFAQWDSAQKSKETS
;
A
#
# COMPACT_ATOMS: atom_id res chain seq x y z
N MET A 1 10.54 22.56 11.51
CA MET A 1 9.44 22.37 10.54
C MET A 1 9.83 22.82 9.12
N LYS A 2 10.84 22.18 8.52
CA LYS A 2 11.17 22.35 7.08
C LYS A 2 11.50 21.04 6.38
N PHE A 3 11.68 19.95 7.13
CA PHE A 3 12.10 18.65 6.61
C PHE A 3 11.08 18.02 5.66
N PHE A 4 9.78 18.15 5.96
CA PHE A 4 8.71 17.57 5.12
C PHE A 4 8.47 18.32 3.79
N MET A 5 8.85 19.59 3.66
CA MET A 5 8.67 20.36 2.41
C MET A 5 9.77 20.10 1.38
N THR A 6 10.97 19.70 1.82
CA THR A 6 12.09 19.36 0.93
C THR A 6 12.04 17.93 0.38
N LEU A 7 11.27 17.04 1.01
CA LEU A 7 11.16 15.63 0.60
C LEU A 7 10.08 15.39 -0.47
N SER A 8 9.27 16.41 -0.77
CA SER A 8 8.14 16.29 -1.70
C SER A 8 8.54 15.83 -3.12
N PRO A 9 9.72 16.13 -3.70
CA PRO A 9 10.12 15.55 -4.98
C PRO A 9 10.96 14.27 -4.80
N ALA A 10 11.73 14.18 -3.71
CA ALA A 10 12.74 13.16 -3.49
C ALA A 10 12.16 11.81 -3.08
N ILE A 11 10.96 11.78 -2.48
CA ILE A 11 10.25 10.53 -2.13
C ILE A 11 9.41 10.02 -3.31
N ILE A 12 8.87 10.93 -4.12
CA ILE A 12 8.00 10.58 -5.25
C ILE A 12 8.76 9.72 -6.28
N TYR A 13 10.03 10.04 -6.54
CA TYR A 13 10.86 9.31 -7.50
C TYR A 13 11.16 7.84 -7.12
N PRO A 14 11.65 7.53 -5.90
CA PRO A 14 11.83 6.14 -5.47
C PRO A 14 10.51 5.39 -5.30
N VAL A 15 9.39 6.07 -4.97
CA VAL A 15 8.05 5.45 -4.93
C VAL A 15 7.59 5.06 -6.34
N LEU A 16 7.76 5.94 -7.33
CA LEU A 16 7.45 5.65 -8.73
C LEU A 16 8.33 4.52 -9.29
N LEU A 17 9.63 4.53 -8.99
CA LEU A 17 10.54 3.45 -9.36
C LEU A 17 10.18 2.13 -8.68
N ALA A 18 9.78 2.17 -7.40
CA ALA A 18 9.30 0.98 -6.70
C ALA A 18 8.04 0.43 -7.36
N VAL A 19 7.04 1.27 -7.67
CA VAL A 19 5.81 0.87 -8.36
C VAL A 19 6.11 0.32 -9.76
N GLN A 20 6.98 0.97 -10.52
CA GLN A 20 7.35 0.56 -11.88
C GLN A 20 8.15 -0.76 -11.88
N TYR A 21 9.06 -0.94 -10.93
CA TYR A 21 9.79 -2.18 -10.71
C TYR A 21 8.86 -3.33 -10.24
N PHE A 22 7.85 -3.03 -9.43
CA PHE A 22 6.83 -3.99 -8.97
C PHE A 22 5.91 -4.49 -10.09
N ILE A 23 5.43 -3.57 -10.94
CA ILE A 23 4.60 -3.89 -12.11
C ILE A 23 5.40 -4.71 -13.12
N SER A 24 6.68 -4.38 -13.30
CA SER A 24 7.49 -4.97 -14.35
C SER A 24 8.03 -6.36 -14.04
N LYS A 25 8.23 -6.76 -12.77
CA LYS A 25 9.18 -7.85 -12.50
C LYS A 25 8.59 -9.22 -12.13
N THR A 26 7.59 -9.40 -11.27
CA THR A 26 7.73 -10.64 -10.45
C THR A 26 6.46 -11.32 -9.95
N GLY A 27 6.30 -12.60 -10.31
CA GLY A 27 5.62 -13.59 -9.47
C GLY A 27 6.42 -13.93 -8.21
N ASN A 28 6.69 -12.96 -7.32
CA ASN A 28 7.52 -13.15 -6.13
C ASN A 28 6.77 -12.80 -4.84
N LYS A 29 6.81 -13.72 -3.85
CA LYS A 29 6.00 -13.71 -2.61
C LYS A 29 6.22 -12.48 -1.73
N LEU A 30 7.39 -11.82 -1.81
CA LEU A 30 7.74 -10.64 -1.00
C LEU A 30 6.88 -9.39 -1.31
N LEU A 31 6.38 -9.24 -2.54
CA LEU A 31 5.52 -8.10 -2.91
C LEU A 31 4.14 -8.16 -2.25
N GLY A 32 3.69 -9.37 -1.88
CA GLY A 32 2.44 -9.59 -1.15
C GLY A 32 2.45 -9.01 0.26
N ALA A 33 3.62 -8.76 0.86
CA ALA A 33 3.76 -8.13 2.18
C ALA A 33 3.98 -6.61 2.11
N ILE A 34 4.57 -6.13 1.01
CA ILE A 34 4.88 -4.71 0.84
C ILE A 34 3.61 -3.89 0.56
N LEU A 35 2.67 -4.40 -0.25
CA LEU A 35 1.40 -3.72 -0.53
C LEU A 35 0.54 -3.50 0.73
N PRO A 36 0.32 -4.51 1.58
CA PRO A 36 -0.32 -4.35 2.89
C PRO A 36 0.38 -3.31 3.78
N THR A 37 1.71 -3.31 3.79
CA THR A 37 2.49 -2.39 4.62
C THR A 37 2.30 -0.94 4.17
N LEU A 38 2.34 -0.69 2.86
CA LEU A 38 2.14 0.64 2.28
C LEU A 38 0.70 1.15 2.50
N PHE A 39 -0.28 0.24 2.44
CA PHE A 39 -1.67 0.53 2.74
C PHE A 39 -1.86 0.97 4.20
N VAL A 40 -1.27 0.26 5.17
CA VAL A 40 -1.35 0.62 6.60
C VAL A 40 -0.69 1.98 6.86
N VAL A 41 0.48 2.24 6.31
CA VAL A 41 1.17 3.54 6.47
C VAL A 41 0.31 4.69 5.92
N THR A 42 -0.32 4.49 4.77
CA THR A 42 -1.21 5.48 4.15
C THR A 42 -2.47 5.70 5.00
N LEU A 43 -3.09 4.62 5.49
CA LEU A 43 -4.27 4.67 6.35
C LEU A 43 -3.99 5.47 7.64
N ILE A 44 -2.85 5.20 8.29
CA ILE A 44 -2.42 5.93 9.50
C ILE A 44 -2.19 7.40 9.17
N TYR A 45 -1.49 7.70 8.07
CA TYR A 45 -1.24 9.08 7.65
C TYR A 45 -2.54 9.87 7.44
N LEU A 46 -3.50 9.27 6.73
CA LEU A 46 -4.78 9.91 6.45
C LEU A 46 -5.65 10.08 7.70
N TYR A 47 -5.58 9.12 8.64
CA TYR A 47 -6.27 9.23 9.93
C TYR A 47 -5.69 10.35 10.79
N VAL A 48 -4.36 10.42 10.94
CA VAL A 48 -3.67 11.46 11.74
C VAL A 48 -3.85 12.86 11.15
N LYS A 49 -4.12 12.97 9.85
CA LYS A 49 -4.37 14.25 9.17
C LYS A 49 -5.84 14.67 9.17
N ASP A 50 -6.72 13.93 9.85
CA ASP A 50 -8.18 14.14 9.83
C ASP A 50 -8.76 14.21 8.40
N VAL A 51 -8.09 13.57 7.44
CA VAL A 51 -8.55 13.49 6.04
C VAL A 51 -9.60 12.41 5.90
N LEU A 52 -9.52 11.35 6.72
CA LEU A 52 -10.58 10.36 6.82
C LEU A 52 -11.67 10.88 7.78
N PRO A 53 -12.92 11.09 7.32
CA PRO A 53 -14.04 11.45 8.19
C PRO A 53 -14.59 10.22 8.93
N LEU A 54 -13.70 9.36 9.45
CA LEU A 54 -14.03 8.15 10.19
C LEU A 54 -13.46 8.23 11.60
N ASN A 55 -14.21 7.70 12.57
CA ASN A 55 -13.67 7.48 13.90
C ASN A 55 -12.65 6.33 13.89
N ILE A 56 -11.91 6.16 14.99
CA ILE A 56 -10.85 5.14 15.08
C ILE A 56 -11.37 3.73 14.74
N TRP A 57 -12.59 3.40 15.15
CA TRP A 57 -13.22 2.10 14.87
C TRP A 57 -13.53 1.92 13.38
N GLY A 58 -14.07 2.95 12.73
CA GLY A 58 -14.32 2.96 11.29
C GLY A 58 -13.03 2.84 10.48
N THR A 59 -11.97 3.53 10.90
CA THR A 59 -10.64 3.42 10.28
C THR A 59 -10.05 2.02 10.45
N VAL A 60 -10.17 1.41 11.63
CA VAL A 60 -9.69 0.04 11.88
C VAL A 60 -10.46 -0.97 11.02
N ILE A 61 -11.79 -0.87 10.95
CA ILE A 61 -12.62 -1.74 10.11
C ILE A 61 -12.24 -1.59 8.64
N LEU A 62 -12.08 -0.36 8.15
CA LEU A 62 -11.63 -0.08 6.79
C LEU A 62 -10.23 -0.66 6.54
N GLY A 63 -9.34 -0.55 7.53
CA GLY A 63 -8.02 -1.16 7.49
C GLY A 63 -8.07 -2.68 7.31
N ILE A 64 -8.89 -3.37 8.11
CA ILE A 64 -9.06 -4.83 8.03
C ILE A 64 -9.64 -5.24 6.68
N ILE A 65 -10.70 -4.57 6.22
CA ILE A 65 -11.35 -4.88 4.93
C ILE A 65 -10.36 -4.64 3.78
N GLY A 66 -9.63 -3.52 3.79
CA GLY A 66 -8.66 -3.20 2.75
C GLY A 66 -7.49 -4.19 2.72
N LEU A 67 -7.01 -4.65 3.87
CA LEU A 67 -5.96 -5.67 3.96
C LEU A 67 -6.44 -7.03 3.43
N LEU A 68 -7.66 -7.46 3.80
CA LEU A 68 -8.25 -8.70 3.29
C LEU A 68 -8.43 -8.66 1.77
N PHE A 69 -8.85 -7.50 1.24
CA PHE A 69 -8.99 -7.31 -0.19
C PHE A 69 -7.66 -7.38 -0.93
N LEU A 70 -6.62 -6.69 -0.43
CA LEU A 70 -5.27 -6.76 -0.99
C LEU A 70 -4.70 -8.19 -0.95
N PHE A 71 -4.94 -8.92 0.14
CA PHE A 71 -4.56 -10.32 0.25
C PHE A 71 -5.29 -11.21 -0.77
N ALA A 72 -6.61 -11.06 -0.91
CA ALA A 72 -7.41 -11.81 -1.86
C ALA A 72 -6.98 -11.55 -3.32
N GLN A 73 -6.65 -10.29 -3.66
CA GLN A 73 -6.12 -9.94 -4.97
C GLN A 73 -4.75 -10.58 -5.22
N TRP A 74 -3.88 -10.56 -4.22
CA TRP A 74 -2.57 -11.18 -4.33
C TRP A 74 -2.68 -12.70 -4.52
N ASP A 75 -3.48 -13.38 -3.72
CA ASP A 75 -3.74 -14.83 -3.84
C ASP A 75 -4.28 -15.19 -5.22
N SER A 76 -5.27 -14.42 -5.72
CA SER A 76 -5.83 -14.61 -7.06
C SER A 76 -4.79 -14.42 -8.16
N ALA A 77 -3.90 -13.43 -8.03
CA ALA A 77 -2.85 -13.14 -9.00
C ALA A 77 -1.69 -14.15 -9.00
N GLN A 78 -1.48 -14.91 -7.92
CA GLN A 78 -0.54 -16.03 -7.92
C GLN A 78 -1.14 -17.25 -8.61
N LYS A 79 -2.41 -17.58 -8.32
CA LYS A 79 -3.12 -18.72 -8.94
C LYS A 79 -3.24 -18.60 -10.46
N SER A 80 -3.41 -17.38 -10.97
CA SER A 80 -3.45 -17.14 -12.43
C SER A 80 -2.10 -17.32 -13.12
N LYS A 81 -0.98 -17.33 -12.38
CA LYS A 81 0.37 -17.53 -12.94
C LYS A 81 0.79 -19.00 -12.95
N GLU A 82 0.21 -19.84 -12.10
CA GLU A 82 0.45 -21.30 -12.07
C GLU A 82 -0.24 -22.06 -13.22
N THR A 83 -1.12 -21.39 -13.98
CA THR A 83 -1.90 -21.98 -15.09
C THR A 83 -1.45 -21.53 -16.49
N SER A 84 -0.30 -20.84 -16.58
CA SER A 84 0.36 -20.39 -17.83
C SER A 84 1.65 -21.17 -18.05
#